data_AF-A0A1S4KIA9-F1
#
_entry.id   AF-A0A1S4KIA9-F1
#
_cell.length_a   1.000
_cell.length_b   1.000
_cell.length_c   1.000
_cell.angle_alpha   90.00
_cell.angle_beta   90.00
_cell.angle_gamma   90.00
#
_symmetry.space_group_name_H-M   'P 1'
#
loop_
_entity.id
_entity.type
_entity.pdbx_description
1 polymer ?
#
loop_
_entity_poly.entity_id
_entity_poly.type
_entity_poly.pdbx_seq_one_letter_code
_entity_poly.pdbx_strand_id
1 'polypeptide(L)'
;MSSIKPSSMPPFSFSCASALQQSTAMSPTSHNQFHRVTTTILRCGQLFGAAPFPFPLWTHSRWHRPAQRKKTIDTVLRTAQLVWKVCLAAVYCWCLLLWKSLPLPPTATVFSNILENLNHVLRAMILVAILGLGRYLNGKFAGVLMQLGTIGHLLEQHGFRMDFRRLGREHKLILVTMLVLNAVEVSFYYAADDGWTVLSVLGAFYLPYWITLLRITQYWHTAGMIQQILQRINRMIKSANESENKELLQVAHCLISQIFNLINQTVDSFGFELLTMTLSGILSISLAFYDAHFLYFLEVFGQRDYCLVVGYITWSTIHFYLLGLTLAPQSRVKAQVLRKIALNVVELGERQHQVTVRAISQLFRLNDSKHLTWGFVELDLQLFASIISLVAANMLLLIQLKSGVDSKVG
;
A
#
# COMPACT_ATOMS: atom_id res chain seq x y z
N MET A 1 55.35 1.28 -25.55
CA MET A 1 54.11 0.95 -24.80
C MET A 1 54.04 1.86 -23.58
N SER A 2 53.38 3.00 -23.72
CA SER A 2 53.21 4.01 -22.67
C SER A 2 51.95 3.68 -21.86
N SER A 3 52.14 3.37 -20.58
CA SER A 3 51.09 3.13 -19.60
C SER A 3 50.31 4.43 -19.35
N ILE A 4 49.07 4.50 -19.82
CA ILE A 4 48.11 5.55 -19.44
C ILE A 4 47.59 5.21 -18.04
N LYS A 5 48.05 5.96 -17.03
CA LYS A 5 47.44 5.95 -15.69
C LYS A 5 46.02 6.55 -15.79
N PRO A 6 45.00 5.95 -15.14
CA PRO A 6 43.69 6.57 -15.03
C PRO A 6 43.81 7.80 -14.11
N SER A 7 43.49 8.97 -14.65
CA SER A 7 43.34 10.20 -13.87
C SER A 7 42.17 10.02 -12.90
N SER A 8 42.47 10.00 -11.60
CA SER A 8 41.49 10.07 -10.53
C SER A 8 40.60 11.31 -10.70
N MET A 9 39.30 11.11 -10.94
CA MET A 9 38.31 12.17 -10.74
C MET A 9 38.37 12.63 -9.28
N PRO A 10 38.30 13.94 -8.99
CA PRO A 10 38.24 14.43 -7.62
C PRO A 10 36.96 13.92 -6.94
N PRO A 11 36.99 13.63 -5.64
CA PRO A 11 35.80 13.28 -4.89
C PRO A 11 34.92 14.53 -4.77
N PHE A 12 33.80 14.56 -5.49
CA PHE A 12 32.71 15.50 -5.21
C PHE A 12 32.12 15.17 -3.84
N SER A 13 32.78 15.68 -2.81
CA SER A 13 32.33 15.67 -1.42
C SER A 13 31.86 17.05 -1.00
N PHE A 14 31.06 17.71 -1.84
CA PHE A 14 30.14 18.72 -1.34
C PHE A 14 28.95 17.98 -0.73
N SER A 15 29.06 17.80 0.58
CA SER A 15 28.05 17.27 1.48
C SER A 15 26.66 17.79 1.12
N CYS A 16 25.76 16.92 0.60
CA CYS A 16 24.32 17.21 0.51
C CYS A 16 23.76 17.57 1.92
N ALA A 17 24.55 17.37 3.01
CA ALA A 17 24.24 17.80 4.37
C ALA A 17 24.38 19.33 4.63
N SER A 18 25.19 20.09 3.88
CA SER A 18 25.30 21.55 4.09
C SER A 18 24.09 22.31 3.55
N ALA A 19 23.51 21.86 2.43
CA ALA A 19 22.22 22.35 1.95
C ALA A 19 21.05 21.93 2.86
N LEU A 20 21.18 20.79 3.56
CA LEU A 20 20.20 20.31 4.56
C LEU A 20 20.27 21.07 5.89
N GLN A 21 21.42 21.65 6.28
CA GLN A 21 21.60 22.32 7.58
C GLN A 21 20.98 23.73 7.66
N GLN A 22 20.64 24.37 6.54
CA GLN A 22 19.98 25.69 6.53
C GLN A 22 18.44 25.61 6.47
N SER A 23 17.86 24.41 6.43
CA SER A 23 16.43 24.19 6.19
C SER A 23 15.64 24.04 7.50
N THR A 24 15.32 25.14 8.17
CA THR A 24 14.40 25.11 9.33
C THR A 24 13.32 26.19 9.26
N ALA A 25 12.35 26.02 8.35
CA ALA A 25 10.92 26.30 8.60
C ALA A 25 10.12 26.18 7.30
N MET A 26 9.21 25.20 7.21
CA MET A 26 8.15 25.23 6.20
C MET A 26 7.32 26.51 6.35
N SER A 27 6.73 26.99 5.24
CA SER A 27 5.70 28.03 5.34
C SER A 27 4.61 27.55 6.31
N PRO A 28 4.16 28.39 7.27
CA PRO A 28 3.21 27.96 8.29
C PRO A 28 1.91 27.40 7.68
N THR A 29 1.54 27.86 6.48
CA THR A 29 0.37 27.39 5.74
C THR A 29 0.52 25.99 5.13
N SER A 30 1.67 25.66 4.51
CA SER A 30 1.88 24.32 3.91
C SER A 30 2.15 23.27 4.98
N HIS A 31 2.94 23.63 6.00
CA HIS A 31 3.20 22.79 7.17
C HIS A 31 1.90 22.39 7.86
N ASN A 32 1.00 23.35 8.08
CA ASN A 32 -0.29 23.09 8.71
C ASN A 32 -1.21 22.21 7.84
N GLN A 33 -1.13 22.30 6.52
CA GLN A 33 -1.93 21.47 5.61
C GLN A 33 -1.42 20.02 5.55
N PHE A 34 -0.10 19.83 5.36
CA PHE A 34 0.54 18.52 5.46
C PHE A 34 0.21 17.85 6.79
N HIS A 35 0.43 18.56 7.90
CA HIS A 35 0.12 18.09 9.23
C HIS A 35 -1.35 17.67 9.36
N ARG A 36 -2.31 18.51 8.94
CA ARG A 36 -3.75 18.19 9.05
C ARG A 36 -4.12 16.92 8.29
N VAL A 37 -3.63 16.77 7.05
CA VAL A 37 -3.92 15.60 6.22
C VAL A 37 -3.30 14.35 6.84
N THR A 38 -1.99 14.35 7.10
CA THR A 38 -1.28 13.19 7.64
C THR A 38 -1.79 12.79 9.04
N THR A 39 -2.13 13.76 9.91
CA THR A 39 -2.71 13.45 11.22
C THR A 39 -4.07 12.76 11.10
N THR A 40 -4.92 13.23 10.20
CA THR A 40 -6.26 12.66 10.01
C THR A 40 -6.17 11.20 9.59
N ILE A 41 -5.20 10.89 8.70
CA ILE A 41 -4.97 9.55 8.16
C ILE A 41 -4.40 8.62 9.24
N LEU A 42 -3.47 9.10 10.05
CA LEU A 42 -2.83 8.29 11.07
C LEU A 42 -3.71 8.05 12.30
N ARG A 43 -4.57 9.00 12.68
CA ARG A 43 -5.38 8.88 13.91
C ARG A 43 -6.28 7.65 13.92
N CYS A 44 -6.93 7.34 12.80
CA CYS A 44 -7.75 6.14 12.69
C CYS A 44 -6.89 4.86 12.78
N GLY A 45 -5.75 4.81 12.08
CA GLY A 45 -4.81 3.68 12.16
C GLY A 45 -4.14 3.51 13.53
N GLN A 46 -3.96 4.60 14.29
CA GLN A 46 -3.34 4.57 15.62
C GLN A 46 -4.21 3.83 16.64
N LEU A 47 -5.53 3.95 16.56
CA LEU A 47 -6.44 3.24 17.45
C LEU A 47 -6.27 1.73 17.31
N PHE A 48 -6.07 1.23 16.10
CA PHE A 48 -5.95 -0.21 15.82
C PHE A 48 -4.50 -0.71 15.79
N GLY A 49 -3.53 0.11 16.21
CA GLY A 49 -2.11 -0.24 16.19
C GLY A 49 -1.47 -0.34 14.80
N ALA A 50 -2.24 0.01 13.76
CA ALA A 50 -1.85 0.03 12.35
C ALA A 50 -1.01 1.25 11.96
N ALA A 51 -0.78 2.22 12.85
CA ALA A 51 0.03 3.42 12.57
C ALA A 51 1.01 3.73 13.72
N PRO A 52 2.11 4.44 13.44
CA PRO A 52 3.08 4.86 14.45
C PRO A 52 2.48 5.70 15.55
N PHE A 53 2.89 5.40 16.78
CA PHE A 53 2.42 6.07 17.98
C PHE A 53 3.53 6.28 19.04
N PRO A 54 3.57 7.45 19.70
CA PRO A 54 2.89 8.69 19.30
C PRO A 54 3.49 9.16 17.98
N PHE A 55 2.67 9.60 17.03
CA PHE A 55 3.22 10.27 15.84
C PHE A 55 3.63 11.68 16.25
N PRO A 56 4.94 11.99 16.31
CA PRO A 56 5.42 13.25 16.84
C PRO A 56 5.33 14.30 15.73
N LEU A 57 4.13 14.75 15.36
CA LEU A 57 3.99 15.99 14.60
C LEU A 57 4.20 17.24 15.49
N TRP A 58 4.52 17.02 16.77
CA TRP A 58 4.50 18.00 17.85
C TRP A 58 5.90 18.48 18.25
N THR A 59 6.81 18.70 17.29
CA THR A 59 8.11 19.32 17.59
C THR A 59 8.21 20.80 17.22
N HIS A 60 7.19 21.42 16.62
CA HIS A 60 7.19 22.87 16.34
C HIS A 60 5.93 23.64 16.78
N SER A 61 5.00 23.02 17.52
CA SER A 61 3.93 23.78 18.18
C SER A 61 4.51 24.61 19.31
N ARG A 62 4.29 25.93 19.28
CA ARG A 62 4.73 26.99 20.22
C ARG A 62 4.26 26.82 21.68
N TRP A 63 3.86 25.62 22.09
CA TRP A 63 3.44 25.32 23.43
C TRP A 63 4.47 24.39 24.07
N HIS A 64 5.46 24.99 24.74
CA HIS A 64 6.31 24.33 25.71
C HIS A 64 5.43 23.73 26.82
N ARG A 65 4.85 22.55 26.58
CA ARG A 65 4.39 21.71 27.68
C ARG A 65 5.63 21.19 28.41
N PRO A 66 5.65 21.18 29.75
CA PRO A 66 6.78 20.65 30.50
C PRO A 66 7.09 19.22 30.04
N ALA A 67 8.37 18.91 29.83
CA ALA A 67 8.83 17.65 29.23
C ALA A 67 8.28 16.40 29.97
N GLN A 68 8.08 16.50 31.28
CA GLN A 68 7.45 15.46 32.11
C GLN A 68 5.98 15.20 31.74
N ARG A 69 5.18 16.24 31.47
CA ARG A 69 3.76 16.09 31.10
C ARG A 69 3.63 15.43 29.72
N LYS A 70 4.52 15.75 28.78
CA LYS A 70 4.60 15.08 27.47
C LYS A 70 4.96 13.61 27.62
N LYS A 71 6.01 13.29 28.39
CA LYS A 71 6.44 11.91 28.67
C LYS A 71 5.33 11.08 29.33
N THR A 72 4.61 11.67 30.27
CA THR A 72 3.50 11.00 30.97
C THR A 72 2.34 10.70 30.02
N ILE A 73 1.90 11.68 29.23
CA ILE A 73 0.82 11.49 28.23
C ILE A 73 1.21 10.43 27.19
N ASP A 74 2.43 10.49 26.67
CA ASP A 74 2.93 9.51 25.69
C ASP A 74 2.98 8.09 26.28
N THR A 75 3.35 7.96 27.55
CA THR A 75 3.40 6.67 28.25
C THR A 75 2.00 6.11 28.45
N VAL A 76 1.06 6.91 28.97
CA VAL A 76 -0.33 6.49 29.18
C VAL A 76 -0.98 6.05 27.87
N LEU A 77 -0.79 6.80 26.79
CA LEU A 77 -1.37 6.46 25.50
C LEU A 77 -0.74 5.20 24.88
N ARG A 78 0.58 4.99 25.05
CA ARG A 78 1.24 3.73 24.64
C ARG A 78 0.71 2.53 25.42
N THR A 79 0.47 2.68 26.71
CA THR A 79 -0.12 1.62 27.55
C THR A 79 -1.55 1.32 27.12
N ALA A 80 -2.37 2.36 26.90
CA ALA A 80 -3.74 2.20 26.40
C ALA A 80 -3.78 1.46 25.05
N GLN A 81 -2.86 1.79 24.13
CA GLN A 81 -2.75 1.07 22.87
C GLN A 81 -2.28 -0.38 23.03
N LEU A 82 -1.36 -0.66 23.96
CA LEU A 82 -0.93 -2.03 24.23
C LEU A 82 -2.09 -2.87 24.75
N VAL A 83 -2.84 -2.34 25.73
CA VAL A 83 -4.06 -2.98 26.25
C VAL A 83 -5.05 -3.22 25.13
N TRP A 84 -5.30 -2.22 24.28
CA TRP A 84 -6.20 -2.36 23.14
C TRP A 84 -5.76 -3.44 22.15
N LYS A 85 -4.46 -3.52 21.83
CA LYS A 85 -3.92 -4.59 20.97
C LYS A 85 -4.12 -5.98 21.58
N VAL A 86 -3.93 -6.12 22.89
CA VAL A 86 -4.18 -7.37 23.61
C VAL A 86 -5.67 -7.73 23.55
N CYS A 87 -6.56 -6.76 23.76
CA CYS A 87 -8.00 -6.97 23.61
C CYS A 87 -8.37 -7.41 22.19
N LEU A 88 -7.84 -6.76 21.15
CA LEU A 88 -8.06 -7.14 19.76
C LEU A 88 -7.58 -8.57 19.46
N ALA A 89 -6.40 -8.94 19.96
CA ALA A 89 -5.87 -10.29 19.79
C ALA A 89 -6.74 -11.32 20.53
N ALA A 90 -7.18 -11.03 21.76
CA ALA A 90 -8.05 -11.91 22.53
C ALA A 90 -9.42 -12.09 21.84
N VAL A 91 -10.03 -11.01 21.35
CA VAL A 91 -11.28 -11.06 20.57
C VAL A 91 -11.11 -11.88 19.31
N TYR A 92 -10.01 -11.67 18.56
CA TYR A 92 -9.72 -12.46 17.37
C TYR A 92 -9.59 -13.96 17.71
N CYS A 93 -8.81 -14.32 18.73
CA CYS A 93 -8.66 -15.71 19.16
C CYS A 93 -9.99 -16.32 19.60
N TRP A 94 -10.80 -15.58 20.34
CA TRP A 94 -12.14 -16.01 20.76
C TRP A 94 -13.06 -16.27 19.57
N CYS A 95 -13.13 -15.34 18.62
CA CYS A 95 -13.93 -15.50 17.40
C CYS A 95 -13.43 -16.65 16.52
N LEU A 96 -12.11 -16.87 16.45
CA LEU A 96 -11.52 -17.98 15.72
C LEU A 96 -11.87 -19.34 16.33
N LEU A 97 -11.85 -19.44 17.66
CA LEU A 97 -12.27 -20.65 18.39
C LEU A 97 -13.74 -20.95 18.16
N LEU A 98 -14.60 -19.93 18.24
CA LEU A 98 -16.03 -20.06 17.94
C LEU A 98 -16.26 -20.50 16.50
N TRP A 99 -15.58 -19.89 15.53
CA TRP A 99 -15.70 -20.27 14.13
C TRP A 99 -15.29 -21.73 13.88
N LYS A 100 -14.18 -22.18 14.48
CA LYS A 100 -13.74 -23.59 14.38
C LYS A 100 -14.70 -24.58 15.03
N SER A 101 -15.53 -24.13 15.96
CA SER A 101 -16.54 -24.97 16.61
C SER A 101 -17.85 -25.07 15.81
N LEU A 102 -18.04 -24.27 14.76
CA LEU A 102 -19.21 -24.36 13.90
C LEU A 102 -19.15 -25.63 13.04
N PRO A 103 -20.26 -26.37 12.90
CA PRO A 103 -20.32 -27.51 12.00
C PRO A 103 -20.09 -27.04 10.56
N LEU A 104 -19.31 -27.82 9.80
CA LEU A 104 -19.09 -27.58 8.39
C LEU A 104 -20.44 -27.57 7.65
N PRO A 105 -20.69 -26.60 6.75
CA PRO A 105 -21.88 -26.63 5.93
C PRO A 105 -21.93 -27.97 5.17
N PRO A 106 -23.09 -28.64 5.10
CA PRO A 106 -23.21 -29.91 4.37
C PRO A 106 -22.89 -29.78 2.87
N THR A 107 -22.85 -28.56 2.35
CA THR A 107 -22.52 -28.22 0.96
C THR A 107 -21.05 -27.85 0.74
N ALA A 108 -20.23 -27.74 1.79
CA ALA A 108 -18.83 -27.33 1.65
C ALA A 108 -17.95 -28.50 1.16
N THR A 109 -17.27 -28.31 0.02
CA THR A 109 -16.34 -29.31 -0.51
C THR A 109 -15.01 -29.28 0.25
N VAL A 110 -14.25 -30.38 0.18
CA VAL A 110 -12.88 -30.45 0.74
C VAL A 110 -12.00 -29.34 0.17
N PHE A 111 -12.17 -29.00 -1.11
CA PHE A 111 -11.40 -27.97 -1.79
C PHE A 111 -11.75 -26.56 -1.28
N SER A 112 -13.04 -26.23 -1.16
CA SER A 112 -13.50 -24.94 -0.59
C SER A 112 -12.97 -24.76 0.84
N ASN A 113 -13.03 -25.82 1.66
CA ASN A 113 -12.49 -25.81 3.01
C ASN A 113 -10.98 -25.56 3.06
N ILE A 114 -10.19 -26.13 2.13
CA ILE A 114 -8.74 -25.89 2.06
C ILE A 114 -8.47 -24.43 1.71
N LEU A 115 -9.15 -23.89 0.70
CA LEU A 115 -8.98 -22.50 0.27
C LEU A 115 -9.38 -21.49 1.35
N GLU A 116 -10.50 -21.71 2.04
CA GLU A 116 -10.93 -20.89 3.15
C GLU A 116 -9.90 -20.90 4.29
N ASN A 117 -9.45 -22.09 4.70
CA ASN A 117 -8.42 -22.23 5.73
C ASN A 117 -7.09 -21.56 5.35
N LEU A 118 -6.67 -21.63 4.09
CA LEU A 118 -5.50 -20.91 3.59
C LEU A 118 -5.71 -19.39 3.67
N ASN A 119 -6.88 -18.90 3.26
CA ASN A 119 -7.23 -17.48 3.35
C ASN A 119 -7.19 -16.98 4.81
N HIS A 120 -7.62 -17.82 5.75
CA HIS A 120 -7.52 -17.54 7.19
C HIS A 120 -6.09 -17.44 7.68
N VAL A 121 -5.25 -18.40 7.32
CA VAL A 121 -3.84 -18.39 7.74
C VAL A 121 -3.16 -17.11 7.23
N LEU A 122 -3.43 -16.68 5.99
CA LEU A 122 -2.95 -15.41 5.46
C LEU A 122 -3.43 -14.21 6.30
N ARG A 123 -4.73 -14.13 6.62
CA ARG A 123 -5.31 -13.04 7.44
C ARG A 123 -4.74 -13.03 8.86
N ALA A 124 -4.53 -14.20 9.46
CA ALA A 124 -3.90 -14.36 10.77
C ALA A 124 -2.45 -13.86 10.75
N MET A 125 -1.68 -14.23 9.72
CA MET A 125 -0.30 -13.78 9.57
C MET A 125 -0.20 -12.25 9.45
N ILE A 126 -1.12 -11.59 8.73
CA ILE A 126 -1.17 -10.13 8.67
C ILE A 126 -1.45 -9.54 10.06
N LEU A 127 -2.42 -10.09 10.79
CA LEU A 127 -2.74 -9.60 12.13
C LEU A 127 -1.53 -9.71 13.07
N VAL A 128 -0.81 -10.84 13.02
CA VAL A 128 0.42 -11.05 13.79
C VAL A 128 1.51 -10.06 13.36
N ALA A 129 1.68 -9.79 12.06
CA ALA A 129 2.64 -8.80 11.59
C ALA A 129 2.28 -7.39 12.08
N ILE A 130 1.02 -6.97 11.97
CA ILE A 130 0.59 -5.62 12.37
C ILE A 130 0.62 -5.45 13.90
N LEU A 131 0.17 -6.45 14.67
CA LEU A 131 0.11 -6.35 16.12
C LEU A 131 1.47 -6.62 16.78
N GLY A 132 2.16 -7.68 16.35
CA GLY A 132 3.44 -8.18 16.88
C GLY A 132 4.67 -7.44 16.34
N LEU A 133 4.82 -7.33 15.03
CA LEU A 133 5.91 -6.56 14.40
C LEU A 133 5.59 -5.08 14.24
N GLY A 134 4.39 -4.65 14.67
CA GLY A 134 3.90 -3.30 14.50
C GLY A 134 4.85 -2.21 14.97
N ARG A 135 5.64 -2.41 16.04
CA ARG A 135 6.65 -1.43 16.49
C ARG A 135 7.73 -1.18 15.44
N TYR A 136 8.25 -2.25 14.84
CA TYR A 136 9.28 -2.17 13.82
C TYR A 136 8.75 -1.56 12.53
N LEU A 137 7.60 -2.05 12.03
CA LEU A 137 6.95 -1.55 10.82
C LEU A 137 6.52 -0.08 10.97
N ASN A 138 5.97 0.28 12.13
CA ASN A 138 5.63 1.67 12.44
C ASN A 138 6.86 2.58 12.55
N GLY A 139 7.98 2.07 13.09
CA GLY A 139 9.23 2.83 13.17
C GLY A 139 9.77 3.18 11.79
N LYS A 140 9.80 2.21 10.87
CA LYS A 140 10.17 2.44 9.47
C LYS A 140 9.23 3.45 8.80
N PHE A 141 7.92 3.26 8.96
CA PHE A 141 6.94 4.16 8.35
C PHE A 141 7.03 5.60 8.89
N ALA A 142 7.31 5.79 10.18
CA ALA A 142 7.57 7.12 10.73
C ALA A 142 8.79 7.79 10.08
N GLY A 143 9.85 7.03 9.79
CA GLY A 143 11.01 7.50 9.04
C GLY A 143 10.66 7.96 7.62
N VAL A 144 9.85 7.16 6.91
CA VAL A 144 9.34 7.50 5.57
C VAL A 144 8.56 8.82 5.57
N LEU A 145 7.65 9.00 6.54
CA LEU A 145 6.85 10.23 6.65
C LEU A 145 7.71 11.47 6.95
N MET A 146 8.74 11.33 7.79
CA MET A 146 9.69 12.41 8.06
C MET A 146 10.45 12.84 6.80
N GLN A 147 10.97 11.87 6.04
CA GLN A 147 11.69 12.15 4.79
C GLN A 147 10.78 12.79 3.74
N LEU A 148 9.53 12.36 3.63
CA LEU A 148 8.52 13.00 2.77
C LEU A 148 8.29 14.47 3.12
N GLY A 149 8.22 14.77 4.43
CA GLY A 149 8.12 16.15 4.91
C GLY A 149 9.35 16.99 4.53
N THR A 150 10.56 16.45 4.72
CA THR A 150 11.82 17.13 4.37
C THR A 150 11.93 17.41 2.87
N ILE A 151 11.64 16.41 2.03
CA ILE A 151 11.67 16.55 0.57
C ILE A 151 10.62 17.58 0.10
N GLY A 152 9.41 17.50 0.66
CA GLY A 152 8.36 18.47 0.37
C GLY A 152 8.77 19.90 0.72
N HIS A 153 9.48 20.08 1.85
CA HIS A 153 9.99 21.39 2.24
C HIS A 153 11.08 21.91 1.30
N LEU A 154 12.03 21.06 0.90
CA LEU A 154 13.07 21.41 -0.08
C LEU A 154 12.47 21.85 -1.41
N LEU A 155 11.41 21.19 -1.89
CA LEU A 155 10.70 21.60 -3.10
C LEU A 155 10.04 22.98 -2.95
N GLU A 156 9.44 23.26 -1.80
CA GLU A 156 8.80 24.55 -1.52
C GLU A 156 9.79 25.71 -1.46
N GLN A 157 10.99 25.49 -0.91
CA GLN A 157 12.08 26.49 -0.89
C GLN A 157 12.48 26.91 -2.32
N HIS A 158 12.38 25.99 -3.28
CA HIS A 158 12.68 26.25 -4.70
C HIS A 158 11.43 26.69 -5.49
N GLY A 159 10.33 27.07 -4.83
CA GLY A 159 9.11 27.58 -5.48
C GLY A 159 8.13 26.50 -5.96
N PHE A 160 8.42 25.21 -5.77
CA PHE A 160 7.57 24.10 -6.22
C PHE A 160 6.60 23.66 -5.12
N ARG A 161 5.50 24.40 -4.95
CA ARG A 161 4.48 24.12 -3.92
C ARG A 161 3.77 22.77 -4.11
N MET A 162 3.54 22.07 -3.00
CA MET A 162 2.80 20.81 -2.94
C MET A 162 1.28 21.06 -2.86
N ASP A 163 0.46 20.16 -3.44
CA ASP A 163 -1.01 20.26 -3.40
C ASP A 163 -1.61 19.21 -2.46
N PHE A 164 -1.55 19.53 -1.16
CA PHE A 164 -2.08 18.68 -0.10
C PHE A 164 -3.61 18.61 -0.09
N ARG A 165 -4.31 19.60 -0.67
CA ARG A 165 -5.78 19.60 -0.74
C ARG A 165 -6.29 18.57 -1.74
N ARG A 166 -5.64 18.47 -2.90
CA ARG A 166 -5.94 17.43 -3.88
C ARG A 166 -5.64 16.04 -3.32
N LEU A 167 -4.48 15.86 -2.70
CA LEU A 167 -4.11 14.59 -2.05
C LEU A 167 -5.15 14.15 -1.01
N GLY A 168 -5.58 15.08 -0.16
CA GLY A 168 -6.60 14.80 0.85
C GLY A 168 -7.96 14.42 0.25
N ARG A 169 -8.34 15.00 -0.90
CA ARG A 169 -9.57 14.62 -1.61
C ARG A 169 -9.49 13.22 -2.22
N GLU A 170 -8.41 12.93 -2.93
CA GLU A 170 -8.18 11.60 -3.53
C GLU A 170 -8.15 10.52 -2.45
N HIS A 171 -7.47 10.77 -1.33
CA HIS A 171 -7.43 9.83 -0.21
C HIS A 171 -8.80 9.61 0.44
N LYS A 172 -9.59 10.67 0.65
CA LYS A 172 -10.96 10.54 1.17
C LYS A 172 -11.84 9.70 0.26
N LEU A 173 -11.73 9.89 -1.06
CA LEU A 173 -12.48 9.10 -2.03
C LEU A 173 -12.14 7.61 -1.89
N ILE A 174 -10.85 7.26 -1.86
CA ILE A 174 -10.40 5.87 -1.69
C ILE A 174 -10.92 5.27 -0.39
N LEU A 175 -10.84 6.02 0.72
CA LEU A 175 -11.30 5.56 2.02
C LEU A 175 -12.82 5.34 2.05
N VAL A 176 -13.60 6.25 1.45
CA VAL A 176 -15.05 6.09 1.29
C VAL A 176 -15.38 4.89 0.42
N THR A 177 -14.69 4.73 -0.72
CA THR A 177 -14.88 3.56 -1.60
C THR A 177 -14.58 2.26 -0.86
N MET A 178 -13.47 2.17 -0.12
CA MET A 178 -13.15 0.98 0.69
C MET A 178 -14.21 0.70 1.76
N LEU A 179 -14.71 1.74 2.44
CA LEU A 179 -15.78 1.60 3.43
C LEU A 179 -17.09 1.08 2.81
N VAL A 180 -17.48 1.61 1.66
CA VAL A 180 -18.69 1.19 0.94
C VAL A 180 -18.55 -0.26 0.47
N LEU A 181 -17.41 -0.61 -0.15
CA LEU A 181 -17.16 -1.98 -0.58
C LEU A 181 -17.23 -2.96 0.60
N ASN A 182 -16.63 -2.63 1.74
CA ASN A 182 -16.71 -3.46 2.94
C ASN A 182 -18.13 -3.55 3.52
N ALA A 183 -18.88 -2.45 3.52
CA ALA A 183 -20.25 -2.45 4.03
C ALA A 183 -21.15 -3.36 3.18
N VAL A 184 -20.98 -3.33 1.85
CA VAL A 184 -21.66 -4.24 0.92
C VAL A 184 -21.24 -5.68 1.20
N GLU A 185 -19.94 -5.95 1.32
CA GLU A 185 -19.38 -7.28 1.61
C GLU A 185 -19.96 -7.88 2.90
N VAL A 186 -19.99 -7.10 3.99
CA VAL A 186 -20.58 -7.51 5.28
C VAL A 186 -22.09 -7.74 5.19
N SER A 187 -22.81 -6.93 4.40
CA SER A 187 -24.26 -7.06 4.24
C SER A 187 -24.67 -8.39 3.59
N PHE A 188 -23.85 -8.91 2.67
CA PHE A 188 -24.10 -10.24 2.07
C PHE A 188 -23.99 -11.37 3.10
N TYR A 189 -23.08 -11.28 4.08
CA TYR A 189 -23.01 -12.27 5.16
C TYR A 189 -24.19 -12.18 6.12
N TYR A 190 -24.63 -10.97 6.48
CA TYR A 190 -25.80 -10.78 7.34
C TYR A 190 -27.09 -11.33 6.71
N ALA A 191 -27.19 -11.32 5.37
CA ALA A 191 -28.33 -11.89 4.67
C ALA A 191 -28.33 -13.43 4.64
N ALA A 192 -27.19 -14.07 4.94
CA ALA A 192 -26.99 -15.51 4.75
C ALA A 192 -27.08 -16.34 6.04
N ASP A 193 -26.96 -15.73 7.23
CA ASP A 193 -26.71 -16.48 8.47
C ASP A 193 -27.29 -15.87 9.76
N ASP A 194 -27.42 -16.70 10.80
CA ASP A 194 -27.88 -16.30 12.15
C ASP A 194 -26.89 -15.36 12.85
N GLY A 195 -27.39 -14.42 13.67
CA GLY A 195 -26.60 -13.33 14.26
C GLY A 195 -25.38 -13.73 15.11
N TRP A 196 -25.37 -14.93 15.70
CA TRP A 196 -24.21 -15.46 16.43
C TRP A 196 -23.09 -15.96 15.50
N THR A 197 -23.46 -16.61 14.40
CA THR A 197 -22.55 -16.99 13.30
C THR A 197 -21.92 -15.73 12.71
N VAL A 198 -22.72 -14.68 12.51
CA VAL A 198 -22.26 -13.39 11.99
C VAL A 198 -21.22 -12.73 12.90
N LEU A 199 -21.40 -12.74 14.22
CA LEU A 199 -20.40 -12.17 15.15
C LEU A 199 -19.05 -12.93 15.09
N SER A 200 -19.11 -14.27 15.03
CA SER A 200 -17.90 -15.11 14.93
C SER A 200 -17.16 -14.90 13.60
N VAL A 201 -17.89 -14.79 12.49
CA VAL A 201 -17.36 -14.53 11.14
C VAL A 201 -16.79 -13.11 11.06
N LEU A 202 -17.49 -12.09 11.57
CA LEU A 202 -16.99 -10.71 11.62
C LEU A 202 -15.68 -10.60 12.42
N GLY A 203 -15.61 -11.21 13.60
CA GLY A 203 -14.42 -11.16 14.42
C GLY A 203 -13.24 -11.94 13.85
N ALA A 204 -13.47 -13.13 13.29
CA ALA A 204 -12.41 -13.98 12.77
C ALA A 204 -11.91 -13.55 11.37
N PHE A 205 -12.78 -13.03 10.51
CA PHE A 205 -12.44 -12.71 9.12
C PHE A 205 -12.25 -11.23 8.87
N TYR A 206 -13.13 -10.39 9.42
CA TYR A 206 -13.16 -8.98 9.06
C TYR A 206 -12.23 -8.16 9.94
N LEU A 207 -12.09 -8.47 11.22
CA LEU A 207 -11.20 -7.70 12.09
C LEU A 207 -9.75 -7.61 11.56
N PRO A 208 -9.07 -8.70 11.15
CA PRO A 208 -7.75 -8.62 10.51
C PRO A 208 -7.78 -7.80 9.22
N TYR A 209 -8.83 -7.97 8.43
CA TYR A 209 -9.00 -7.31 7.15
C TYR A 209 -9.17 -5.79 7.30
N TRP A 210 -9.99 -5.32 8.24
CA TRP A 210 -10.16 -3.90 8.59
C TRP A 210 -8.85 -3.25 9.02
N ILE A 211 -8.08 -3.93 9.87
CA ILE A 211 -6.77 -3.45 10.33
C ILE A 211 -5.80 -3.34 9.15
N THR A 212 -5.86 -4.29 8.21
CA THR A 212 -5.03 -4.30 7.00
C THR A 212 -5.41 -3.17 6.04
N LEU A 213 -6.71 -2.89 5.87
CA LEU A 213 -7.15 -1.75 5.07
C LEU A 213 -6.67 -0.41 5.65
N LEU A 214 -6.69 -0.25 6.98
CA LEU A 214 -6.11 0.92 7.63
C LEU A 214 -4.61 1.08 7.36
N ARG A 215 -3.86 -0.03 7.22
CA ARG A 215 -2.46 0.00 6.74
C ARG A 215 -2.36 0.39 5.27
N ILE A 216 -3.18 -0.21 4.40
CA ILE A 216 -3.19 0.09 2.97
C ILE A 216 -3.52 1.57 2.71
N THR A 217 -4.43 2.17 3.47
CA THR A 217 -4.73 3.62 3.33
C THR A 217 -3.49 4.49 3.60
N GLN A 218 -2.61 4.10 4.53
CA GLN A 218 -1.34 4.79 4.79
C GLN A 218 -0.36 4.62 3.62
N TYR A 219 -0.30 3.44 3.03
CA TYR A 219 0.45 3.20 1.80
C TYR A 219 -0.03 4.10 0.65
N TRP A 220 -1.35 4.19 0.43
CA TRP A 220 -1.95 5.08 -0.56
C TRP A 220 -1.58 6.54 -0.38
N HIS A 221 -1.63 7.03 0.86
CA HIS A 221 -1.21 8.39 1.19
C HIS A 221 0.27 8.62 0.83
N THR A 222 1.12 7.67 1.21
CA THR A 222 2.58 7.71 0.98
C THR A 222 2.92 7.71 -0.50
N ALA A 223 2.37 6.76 -1.26
CA ALA A 223 2.55 6.65 -2.70
C ALA A 223 2.01 7.89 -3.43
N GLY A 224 0.87 8.45 -2.99
CA GLY A 224 0.34 9.70 -3.52
C GLY A 224 1.26 10.90 -3.27
N MET A 225 1.92 10.97 -2.11
CA MET A 225 2.93 12.01 -1.84
C MET A 225 4.16 11.83 -2.71
N ILE A 226 4.68 10.61 -2.83
CA ILE A 226 5.80 10.28 -3.74
C ILE A 226 5.46 10.71 -5.17
N GLN A 227 4.26 10.37 -5.64
CA GLN A 227 3.81 10.75 -6.98
C GLN A 227 3.81 12.27 -7.18
N GLN A 228 3.28 13.04 -6.22
CA GLN A 228 3.29 14.50 -6.31
C GLN A 228 4.71 15.06 -6.30
N ILE A 229 5.57 14.58 -5.40
CA ILE A 229 6.97 15.02 -5.32
C ILE A 229 7.68 14.77 -6.65
N LEU A 230 7.56 13.56 -7.22
CA LEU A 230 8.16 13.23 -8.51
C LEU A 230 7.62 14.11 -9.64
N GLN A 231 6.32 14.43 -9.66
CA GLN A 231 5.77 15.38 -10.63
C GLN A 231 6.35 16.79 -10.48
N ARG A 232 6.64 17.23 -9.24
CA ARG A 232 7.27 18.53 -8.98
C ARG A 232 8.74 18.54 -9.39
N ILE A 233 9.48 17.48 -9.12
CA ILE A 233 10.86 17.32 -9.61
C ILE A 233 10.89 17.33 -11.14
N ASN A 234 9.92 16.69 -11.79
CA ASN A 234 9.85 16.73 -13.25
C ASN A 234 9.67 18.17 -13.79
N ARG A 235 8.89 19.01 -13.10
CA ARG A 235 8.75 20.43 -13.44
C ARG A 235 10.01 21.22 -13.14
N MET A 236 10.68 20.90 -12.04
CA MET A 236 11.99 21.49 -11.67
C MET A 236 13.03 21.20 -12.75
N ILE A 237 13.11 19.97 -13.24
CA ILE A 237 14.02 19.58 -14.33
C ILE A 237 13.72 20.36 -15.61
N LYS A 238 12.44 20.50 -15.99
CA LYS A 238 12.05 21.30 -17.17
C LYS A 238 12.42 22.77 -17.02
N SER A 239 12.12 23.36 -15.87
CA SER A 239 12.48 24.75 -15.56
C SER A 239 13.99 24.97 -15.52
N ALA A 240 14.75 24.02 -14.96
CA ALA A 240 16.22 24.06 -14.95
C ALA A 240 16.78 24.09 -16.36
N ASN A 241 16.16 23.35 -17.29
CA ASN A 241 16.57 23.32 -18.69
C ASN A 241 16.24 24.62 -19.42
N GLU A 242 15.02 25.13 -19.26
CA GLU A 242 14.57 26.38 -19.90
C GLU A 242 15.39 27.60 -19.43
N SER A 243 15.86 27.58 -18.18
CA SER A 243 16.65 28.66 -17.57
C SER A 243 18.16 28.38 -17.55
N GLU A 244 18.61 27.26 -18.11
CA GLU A 244 20.01 26.78 -18.06
C GLU A 244 20.62 26.75 -16.64
N ASN A 245 19.77 26.57 -15.62
CA ASN A 245 20.16 26.62 -14.22
C ASN A 245 20.73 25.26 -13.74
N LYS A 246 22.06 25.17 -13.71
CA LYS A 246 22.81 23.97 -13.28
C LYS A 246 22.57 23.61 -11.82
N GLU A 247 22.41 24.59 -10.93
CA GLU A 247 22.17 24.33 -9.50
C GLU A 247 20.82 23.65 -9.28
N LEU A 248 19.78 24.12 -9.99
CA LEU A 248 18.44 23.53 -9.92
C LEU A 248 18.44 22.07 -10.41
N LEU A 249 19.24 21.75 -11.43
CA LEU A 249 19.41 20.38 -11.93
C LEU A 249 20.17 19.47 -10.95
N GLN A 250 21.16 20.01 -10.22
CA GLN A 250 21.87 19.27 -9.17
C GLN A 250 20.96 18.97 -7.97
N VAL A 251 20.13 19.92 -7.58
CA VAL A 251 19.11 19.72 -6.54
C VAL A 251 18.12 18.62 -6.98
N ALA A 252 17.62 18.69 -8.22
CA ALA A 252 16.75 17.66 -8.76
C ALA A 252 17.41 16.26 -8.72
N HIS A 253 18.71 16.15 -8.99
CA HIS A 253 19.44 14.90 -8.88
C HIS A 253 19.53 14.38 -7.42
N CYS A 254 19.86 15.22 -6.43
CA CYS A 254 19.87 14.78 -5.01
C CYS A 254 18.46 14.33 -4.58
N LEU A 255 17.40 15.03 -5.01
CA LEU A 255 16.01 14.67 -4.70
C LEU A 255 15.56 13.36 -5.35
N ILE A 256 15.93 13.08 -6.61
CA ILE A 256 15.62 11.81 -7.28
C ILE A 256 16.24 10.63 -6.52
N SER A 257 17.51 10.75 -6.12
CA SER A 257 18.20 9.71 -5.35
C SER A 257 17.51 9.43 -4.01
N GLN A 258 17.10 10.49 -3.29
CA GLN A 258 16.37 10.35 -2.03
C GLN A 258 15.00 9.66 -2.23
N ILE A 259 14.29 9.96 -3.31
CA ILE A 259 13.00 9.33 -3.59
C ILE A 259 13.14 7.86 -3.93
N PHE A 260 14.17 7.44 -4.67
CA PHE A 260 14.39 6.02 -4.93
C PHE A 260 14.59 5.24 -3.63
N ASN A 261 15.37 5.79 -2.69
CA ASN A 261 15.51 5.20 -1.35
C ASN A 261 14.17 5.16 -0.60
N LEU A 262 13.38 6.23 -0.70
CA LEU A 262 12.07 6.33 -0.07
C LEU A 262 11.05 5.33 -0.65
N ILE A 263 11.07 5.10 -1.96
CA ILE A 263 10.23 4.09 -2.62
C ILE A 263 10.58 2.71 -2.07
N ASN A 264 11.86 2.37 -1.99
CA ASN A 264 12.30 1.07 -1.45
C ASN A 264 11.91 0.92 0.03
N GLN A 265 12.08 1.96 0.85
CA GLN A 265 11.64 1.95 2.25
C GLN A 265 10.12 1.81 2.38
N THR A 266 9.35 2.36 1.45
CA THR A 266 7.89 2.21 1.40
C THR A 266 7.51 0.77 1.07
N VAL A 267 8.15 0.17 0.06
CA VAL A 267 7.96 -1.25 -0.29
C VAL A 267 8.36 -2.16 0.88
N ASP A 268 9.46 -1.88 1.57
CA ASP A 268 9.87 -2.65 2.76
C ASP A 268 8.90 -2.50 3.94
N SER A 269 8.21 -1.36 4.05
CA SER A 269 7.30 -1.06 5.17
C SER A 269 5.90 -1.63 4.99
N PHE A 270 5.45 -1.80 3.74
CA PHE A 270 4.08 -2.23 3.42
C PHE A 270 4.03 -3.52 2.58
N GLY A 271 5.17 -3.99 2.10
CA GLY A 271 5.26 -5.07 1.11
C GLY A 271 4.65 -6.39 1.60
N PHE A 272 4.82 -6.71 2.88
CA PHE A 272 4.22 -7.92 3.46
C PHE A 272 2.69 -7.86 3.43
N GLU A 273 2.11 -6.74 3.85
CA GLU A 273 0.67 -6.52 3.85
C GLU A 273 0.11 -6.50 2.42
N LEU A 274 0.80 -5.84 1.49
CA LEU A 274 0.40 -5.79 0.07
C LEU A 274 0.43 -7.17 -0.59
N LEU A 275 1.48 -7.97 -0.34
CA LEU A 275 1.60 -9.32 -0.86
C LEU A 275 0.49 -10.22 -0.30
N THR A 276 0.28 -10.17 1.01
CA THR A 276 -0.69 -11.05 1.67
C THR A 276 -2.13 -10.70 1.29
N MET A 277 -2.45 -9.41 1.11
CA MET A 277 -3.74 -8.97 0.57
C MET A 277 -3.94 -9.38 -0.89
N THR A 278 -2.87 -9.36 -1.69
CA THR A 278 -2.92 -9.83 -3.08
C THR A 278 -3.23 -11.32 -3.13
N LEU A 279 -2.52 -12.14 -2.34
CA LEU A 279 -2.76 -13.59 -2.24
C LEU A 279 -4.15 -13.90 -1.70
N SER A 280 -4.59 -13.20 -0.65
CA SER A 280 -5.94 -13.34 -0.08
C SER A 280 -7.03 -13.01 -1.10
N GLY A 281 -6.84 -11.96 -1.92
CA GLY A 281 -7.74 -11.63 -3.01
C GLY A 281 -7.82 -12.73 -4.07
N ILE A 282 -6.68 -13.28 -4.50
CA ILE A 282 -6.62 -14.39 -5.48
C ILE A 282 -7.37 -15.63 -4.95
N LEU A 283 -7.14 -16.00 -3.68
CA LEU A 283 -7.82 -17.14 -3.06
C LEU A 283 -9.32 -16.90 -2.95
N SER A 284 -9.73 -15.71 -2.52
CA SER A 284 -11.15 -15.36 -2.34
C SER A 284 -11.91 -15.36 -3.67
N ILE A 285 -11.28 -14.89 -4.76
CA ILE A 285 -11.84 -14.95 -6.11
C ILE A 285 -11.90 -16.39 -6.62
N SER A 286 -10.84 -17.17 -6.41
CA SER A 286 -10.78 -18.58 -6.81
C SER A 286 -11.85 -19.43 -6.11
N LEU A 287 -12.07 -19.18 -4.81
CA LEU A 287 -13.11 -19.83 -4.02
C LEU A 287 -14.50 -19.47 -4.56
N ALA A 288 -14.81 -18.18 -4.70
CA ALA A 288 -16.12 -17.74 -5.19
C ALA A 288 -16.46 -18.30 -6.58
N PHE A 289 -15.48 -18.40 -7.48
CA PHE A 289 -15.69 -19.01 -8.79
C PHE A 289 -15.85 -20.53 -8.74
N TYR A 290 -15.11 -21.21 -7.86
CA TYR A 290 -15.29 -22.64 -7.65
C TYR A 290 -16.68 -22.95 -7.09
N ASP A 291 -17.13 -22.22 -6.07
CA ASP A 291 -18.44 -22.43 -5.43
C ASP A 291 -19.60 -22.08 -6.39
N ALA A 292 -19.46 -20.99 -7.17
CA ALA A 292 -20.42 -20.66 -8.23
C ALA A 292 -20.50 -21.76 -9.32
N HIS A 293 -19.36 -22.31 -9.73
CA HIS A 293 -19.31 -23.42 -10.68
C HIS A 293 -19.93 -24.70 -10.09
N PHE A 294 -19.65 -25.02 -8.83
CA PHE A 294 -20.21 -26.19 -8.16
C PHE A 294 -21.74 -26.11 -8.05
N LEU A 295 -22.29 -24.94 -7.70
CA LEU A 295 -23.74 -24.71 -7.72
C LEU A 295 -24.34 -24.86 -9.12
N TYR A 296 -23.65 -24.37 -10.16
CA TYR A 296 -24.06 -24.55 -11.55
C TYR A 296 -23.99 -26.02 -12.02
N PHE A 297 -23.09 -26.82 -11.44
CA PHE A 297 -22.96 -28.25 -11.74
C PHE A 297 -24.11 -29.09 -11.17
N LEU A 298 -24.70 -28.69 -10.04
CA LEU A 298 -25.74 -29.47 -9.37
C LEU A 298 -27.13 -29.40 -10.05
N GLU A 299 -27.33 -28.54 -11.04
CA GLU A 299 -28.55 -28.40 -11.89
C GLU A 299 -29.90 -28.23 -11.15
N VAL A 300 -29.90 -28.12 -9.83
CA VAL A 300 -31.08 -27.82 -9.00
C VAL A 300 -31.06 -26.33 -8.66
N PHE A 301 -31.76 -25.52 -9.46
CA PHE A 301 -31.82 -24.07 -9.24
C PHE A 301 -33.07 -23.64 -8.47
N GLY A 302 -32.93 -23.41 -7.16
CA GLY A 302 -33.89 -22.63 -6.38
C GLY A 302 -33.60 -21.12 -6.42
N GLN A 303 -34.56 -20.29 -5.98
CA GLN A 303 -34.38 -18.83 -5.88
C GLN A 303 -33.19 -18.45 -4.98
N ARG A 304 -32.91 -19.26 -3.95
CA ARG A 304 -31.75 -19.12 -3.04
C ARG A 304 -30.43 -19.31 -3.79
N ASP A 305 -30.36 -20.28 -4.69
CA ASP A 305 -29.12 -20.60 -5.42
C ASP A 305 -28.77 -19.52 -6.46
N TYR A 306 -29.78 -18.94 -7.11
CA TYR A 306 -29.58 -17.75 -7.95
C TYR A 306 -29.02 -16.55 -7.15
N CYS A 307 -29.54 -16.31 -5.95
CA CYS A 307 -29.03 -15.24 -5.09
C CYS A 307 -27.58 -15.49 -4.66
N LEU A 308 -27.21 -16.75 -4.38
CA LEU A 308 -25.84 -17.14 -4.05
C LEU A 308 -24.89 -16.93 -5.22
N VAL A 309 -25.27 -17.31 -6.45
CA VAL A 309 -24.45 -17.08 -7.65
C VAL A 309 -24.23 -15.59 -7.89
N VAL A 310 -25.28 -14.76 -7.78
CA VAL A 310 -25.16 -13.30 -7.87
C VAL A 310 -24.26 -12.76 -6.75
N GLY A 311 -24.37 -13.31 -5.54
CA GLY A 311 -23.49 -13.04 -4.41
C GLY A 311 -22.02 -13.32 -4.73
N TYR A 312 -21.69 -14.49 -5.27
CA TYR A 312 -20.32 -14.85 -5.65
C TYR A 312 -19.75 -13.98 -6.78
N ILE A 313 -20.57 -13.61 -7.78
CA ILE A 313 -20.13 -12.69 -8.84
C ILE A 313 -19.85 -11.29 -8.27
N THR A 314 -20.74 -10.81 -7.40
CA THR A 314 -20.57 -9.51 -6.72
C THR A 314 -19.32 -9.51 -5.84
N TRP A 315 -19.13 -10.61 -5.10
CA TRP A 315 -17.95 -10.87 -4.26
C TRP A 315 -16.64 -10.82 -5.06
N SER A 316 -16.56 -11.59 -6.16
CA SER A 316 -15.40 -11.57 -7.05
C SER A 316 -15.14 -10.18 -7.62
N THR A 317 -16.19 -9.45 -8.00
CA THR A 317 -16.09 -8.08 -8.51
C THR A 317 -15.48 -7.14 -7.48
N ILE A 318 -15.95 -7.21 -6.22
CA ILE A 318 -15.40 -6.42 -5.10
C ILE A 318 -13.92 -6.72 -4.91
N HIS A 319 -13.53 -8.00 -4.91
CA HIS A 319 -12.12 -8.38 -4.75
C HIS A 319 -11.24 -7.94 -5.93
N PHE A 320 -11.73 -7.98 -7.17
CA PHE A 320 -11.00 -7.42 -8.31
C PHE A 320 -10.78 -5.90 -8.17
N TYR A 321 -11.80 -5.15 -7.73
CA TYR A 321 -11.66 -3.72 -7.47
C TYR A 321 -10.64 -3.45 -6.36
N LEU A 322 -10.68 -4.21 -5.26
CA LEU A 322 -9.74 -4.08 -4.15
C LEU A 322 -8.30 -4.44 -4.55
N LEU A 323 -8.11 -5.46 -5.37
CA LEU A 323 -6.80 -5.80 -5.94
C LEU A 323 -6.28 -4.68 -6.85
N GLY A 324 -7.12 -4.16 -7.74
CA GLY A 324 -6.78 -3.03 -8.59
C GLY A 324 -6.40 -1.79 -7.79
N LEU A 325 -7.16 -1.50 -6.72
CA LEU A 325 -6.83 -0.43 -5.77
C LEU A 325 -5.50 -0.70 -5.04
N THR A 326 -5.23 -1.94 -4.62
CA THR A 326 -4.00 -2.27 -3.89
C THR A 326 -2.75 -2.09 -4.76
N LEU A 327 -2.83 -2.43 -6.05
CA LEU A 327 -1.69 -2.43 -6.99
C LEU A 327 -1.51 -1.10 -7.74
N ALA A 328 -2.57 -0.30 -7.91
CA ALA A 328 -2.54 0.94 -8.69
C ALA A 328 -1.48 1.98 -8.23
N PRO A 329 -1.22 2.21 -6.93
CA PRO A 329 -0.29 3.24 -6.50
C PRO A 329 1.14 3.00 -6.98
N GLN A 330 1.62 1.75 -6.91
CA GLN A 330 2.94 1.36 -7.39
C GLN A 330 3.07 1.59 -8.90
N SER A 331 2.08 1.18 -9.69
CA SER A 331 2.06 1.41 -11.13
C SER A 331 2.02 2.89 -11.50
N ARG A 332 1.29 3.72 -10.77
CA ARG A 332 1.27 5.18 -11.02
C ARG A 332 2.64 5.79 -10.80
N VAL A 333 3.35 5.40 -9.74
CA VAL A 333 4.71 5.88 -9.48
C VAL A 333 5.66 5.42 -10.60
N LYS A 334 5.69 4.12 -10.92
CA LYS A 334 6.60 3.54 -11.92
C LYS A 334 6.27 3.95 -13.35
N ALA A 335 5.08 3.61 -13.83
CA ALA A 335 4.72 3.74 -15.24
C ALA A 335 4.43 5.19 -15.65
N GLN A 336 3.77 5.98 -14.80
CA GLN A 336 3.33 7.33 -15.21
C GLN A 336 4.35 8.42 -14.92
N VAL A 337 5.11 8.31 -13.83
CA VAL A 337 6.00 9.40 -13.40
C VAL A 337 7.46 9.09 -13.60
N LEU A 338 7.97 7.93 -13.16
CA LEU A 338 9.38 7.58 -13.35
C LEU A 338 9.75 7.47 -14.84
N ARG A 339 8.94 6.78 -15.65
CA ARG A 339 9.15 6.75 -17.12
C ARG A 339 9.10 8.13 -17.75
N LYS A 340 8.18 9.00 -17.32
CA LYS A 340 8.06 10.36 -17.86
C LYS A 340 9.26 11.23 -17.51
N ILE A 341 9.80 11.11 -16.30
CA ILE A 341 11.04 11.80 -15.92
C ILE A 341 12.21 11.26 -16.74
N ALA A 342 12.34 9.94 -16.88
CA ALA A 342 13.40 9.33 -17.69
C ALA A 342 13.37 9.84 -19.14
N LEU A 343 12.19 9.92 -19.77
CA LEU A 343 12.03 10.49 -21.11
C LEU A 343 12.46 11.95 -21.18
N ASN A 344 12.00 12.80 -20.25
CA ASN A 344 12.42 14.22 -20.25
C ASN A 344 13.93 14.33 -20.01
N VAL A 345 14.53 13.46 -19.21
CA VAL A 345 15.99 13.46 -18.93
C VAL A 345 16.79 13.08 -20.17
N VAL A 346 16.30 12.15 -21.00
CA VAL A 346 16.92 11.81 -22.28
C VAL A 346 16.93 13.01 -23.22
N GLU A 347 15.81 13.73 -23.34
CA GLU A 347 15.71 14.96 -24.17
C GLU A 347 16.69 16.07 -23.75
N LEU A 348 17.07 16.13 -22.46
CA LEU A 348 18.09 17.08 -21.96
C LEU A 348 19.51 16.71 -22.40
N GLY A 349 19.78 15.42 -22.56
CA GLY A 349 21.09 14.88 -22.90
C GLY A 349 21.56 15.30 -24.29
N GLU A 350 20.63 15.64 -25.17
CA GLU A 350 20.91 16.12 -26.52
C GLU A 350 21.43 17.56 -26.54
N ARG A 351 21.23 18.36 -25.46
CA ARG A 351 21.38 19.83 -25.55
C ARG A 351 22.57 20.47 -24.84
N GLN A 352 23.10 19.98 -23.71
CA GLN A 352 24.39 20.46 -23.10
C GLN A 352 24.76 19.88 -21.70
N HIS A 353 23.90 19.07 -21.05
CA HIS A 353 24.07 18.66 -19.64
C HIS A 353 24.43 17.17 -19.46
N GLN A 354 25.32 16.65 -20.30
CA GLN A 354 25.58 15.19 -20.41
C GLN A 354 25.99 14.50 -19.11
N VAL A 355 26.74 15.15 -18.22
CA VAL A 355 27.22 14.53 -16.97
C VAL A 355 26.07 14.28 -15.99
N THR A 356 25.26 15.31 -15.70
CA THR A 356 24.11 15.19 -14.78
C THR A 356 23.00 14.33 -15.36
N VAL A 357 22.77 14.41 -16.68
CA VAL A 357 21.84 13.52 -17.39
C VAL A 357 22.29 12.06 -17.30
N ARG A 358 23.57 11.76 -17.52
CA ARG A 358 24.09 10.40 -17.31
C ARG A 358 23.92 9.92 -15.89
N ALA A 359 24.17 10.77 -14.89
CA ALA A 359 23.99 10.41 -13.48
C ALA A 359 22.53 10.08 -13.15
N ILE A 360 21.58 10.90 -13.61
CA ILE A 360 20.14 10.64 -13.44
C ILE A 360 19.74 9.35 -14.18
N SER A 361 20.15 9.16 -15.43
CA SER A 361 19.84 7.95 -16.21
C SER A 361 20.44 6.68 -15.59
N GLN A 362 21.64 6.76 -15.01
CA GLN A 362 22.24 5.67 -14.24
C GLN A 362 21.43 5.34 -12.99
N LEU A 363 20.90 6.34 -12.27
CA LEU A 363 20.00 6.11 -11.13
C LEU A 363 18.72 5.39 -11.54
N PHE A 364 18.12 5.73 -12.69
CA PHE A 364 16.96 5.00 -13.21
C PHE A 364 17.31 3.54 -13.53
N ARG A 365 18.41 3.31 -14.25
CA ARG A 365 18.86 1.96 -14.63
C ARG A 365 19.19 1.07 -13.43
N LEU A 366 19.80 1.64 -12.39
CA LEU A 366 20.19 0.91 -11.17
C LEU A 366 19.00 0.56 -10.26
N ASN A 367 17.86 1.24 -10.42
CA ASN A 367 16.70 1.07 -9.56
C ASN A 367 15.52 0.36 -10.24
N ASP A 368 15.56 0.15 -11.56
CA ASP A 368 14.48 -0.50 -12.32
C ASP A 368 14.16 -1.93 -11.83
N SER A 369 15.15 -2.62 -11.25
CA SER A 369 15.03 -3.96 -10.66
C SER A 369 14.84 -4.00 -9.14
N LYS A 370 14.88 -2.86 -8.44
CA LYS A 370 14.86 -2.81 -6.96
C LYS A 370 13.47 -2.65 -6.34
N HIS A 371 12.42 -2.60 -7.15
CA HIS A 371 11.04 -2.41 -6.68
C HIS A 371 10.31 -3.74 -6.37
N LEU A 372 11.06 -4.82 -6.19
CA LEU A 372 10.52 -6.13 -5.84
C LEU A 372 10.07 -6.15 -4.38
N THR A 373 8.81 -6.55 -4.17
CA THR A 373 8.29 -6.79 -2.83
C THR A 373 8.97 -8.01 -2.25
N TRP A 374 9.76 -7.80 -1.19
CA TRP A 374 10.54 -8.84 -0.51
C TRP A 374 11.52 -9.61 -1.44
N GLY A 375 11.87 -9.02 -2.60
CA GLY A 375 12.76 -9.65 -3.57
C GLY A 375 12.12 -10.72 -4.46
N PHE A 376 10.80 -10.96 -4.34
CA PHE A 376 10.12 -12.04 -5.06
C PHE A 376 9.26 -11.56 -6.23
N VAL A 377 8.42 -10.55 -6.01
CA VAL A 377 7.42 -10.14 -7.01
C VAL A 377 7.27 -8.63 -7.06
N GLU A 378 7.11 -8.10 -8.27
CA GLU A 378 6.68 -6.73 -8.45
C GLU A 378 5.16 -6.65 -8.32
N LEU A 379 4.69 -5.91 -7.31
CA LEU A 379 3.26 -5.72 -7.05
C LEU A 379 2.77 -4.49 -7.83
N ASP A 380 2.41 -4.71 -9.09
CA ASP A 380 1.91 -3.67 -9.98
C ASP A 380 0.67 -4.14 -10.79
N LEU A 381 0.10 -3.25 -11.61
CA LEU A 381 -1.03 -3.55 -12.48
C LEU A 381 -0.69 -4.54 -13.60
N GLN A 382 0.59 -4.81 -13.91
CA GLN A 382 0.92 -5.91 -14.83
C GLN A 382 0.64 -7.25 -14.16
N LEU A 383 0.99 -7.38 -12.87
CA LEU A 383 0.59 -8.54 -12.06
C LEU A 383 -0.93 -8.70 -12.00
N PHE A 384 -1.68 -7.59 -11.92
CA PHE A 384 -3.16 -7.65 -11.97
C PHE A 384 -3.68 -8.30 -13.24
N ALA A 385 -3.11 -7.98 -14.41
CA ALA A 385 -3.48 -8.62 -15.66
C ALA A 385 -3.15 -10.12 -15.66
N SER A 386 -1.99 -10.50 -15.12
CA SER A 386 -1.62 -11.92 -14.94
C SER A 386 -2.58 -12.66 -13.99
N ILE A 387 -3.02 -12.02 -12.91
CA ILE A 387 -4.00 -12.57 -11.97
C ILE A 387 -5.34 -12.80 -12.68
N ILE A 388 -5.84 -11.82 -13.45
CA ILE A 388 -7.08 -11.98 -14.22
C ILE A 388 -6.95 -13.15 -15.20
N SER A 389 -5.86 -13.23 -15.94
CA SER A 389 -5.63 -14.33 -16.90
C SER A 389 -5.56 -15.69 -16.21
N LEU A 390 -4.88 -15.78 -15.05
CA LEU A 390 -4.82 -17.00 -14.26
C LEU A 390 -6.20 -17.43 -13.77
N VAL A 391 -6.99 -16.50 -13.25
CA VAL A 391 -8.35 -16.76 -12.77
C VAL A 391 -9.27 -17.17 -13.93
N ALA A 392 -9.20 -16.49 -15.07
CA ALA A 392 -9.96 -16.83 -16.26
C ALA A 392 -9.58 -18.23 -16.79
N ALA A 393 -8.28 -18.56 -16.82
CA ALA A 393 -7.81 -19.89 -17.19
C ALA A 393 -8.32 -20.97 -16.22
N ASN A 394 -8.31 -20.69 -14.91
CA ASN A 394 -8.86 -21.61 -13.91
C ASN A 394 -10.37 -21.83 -14.11
N MET A 395 -11.14 -20.78 -14.38
CA MET A 395 -12.57 -20.92 -14.70
C MET A 395 -12.79 -21.76 -15.97
N LEU A 396 -12.02 -21.51 -17.03
CA LEU A 396 -12.13 -22.30 -18.28
C LEU A 396 -11.79 -23.77 -18.05
N LEU A 397 -10.75 -24.06 -17.25
CA LEU A 397 -10.41 -25.43 -16.89
C LEU A 397 -11.52 -26.11 -16.09
N LEU A 398 -12.14 -25.43 -15.12
CA LEU A 398 -13.27 -25.96 -14.35
C LEU A 398 -14.46 -26.29 -15.26
N ILE A 399 -14.79 -25.40 -16.21
CA ILE A 399 -15.85 -25.62 -17.20
C ILE A 399 -15.50 -26.81 -18.11
N GLN A 400 -14.26 -26.89 -18.58
CA GLN A 400 -13.83 -27.97 -19.48
C GLN A 400 -13.80 -29.34 -18.80
N LEU A 401 -13.41 -29.40 -17.52
CA LEU A 401 -13.46 -30.61 -16.71
C LEU A 401 -14.90 -31.15 -16.59
N LYS A 402 -15.93 -30.29 -16.57
CA LYS A 402 -17.34 -30.71 -16.66
C LYS A 402 -17.63 -31.37 -18.01
N SER A 403 -17.29 -30.70 -19.11
CA SER A 403 -17.59 -31.19 -20.47
C SER A 403 -16.91 -32.53 -20.83
N GLY A 404 -15.73 -32.79 -20.28
CA GLY A 404 -15.00 -34.05 -20.51
C GLY A 404 -15.45 -35.24 -19.66
N VAL A 405 -16.21 -34.98 -18.58
CA VAL A 405 -16.87 -36.03 -17.78
C VAL A 405 -18.17 -36.45 -18.46
N ASP A 406 -18.97 -35.49 -18.92
CA ASP A 406 -20.21 -35.76 -19.64
C ASP A 406 -19.96 -36.50 -20.97
N SER A 407 -18.84 -36.21 -21.65
CA SER A 407 -18.46 -36.90 -22.90
C SER A 407 -17.91 -38.32 -22.72
N LYS A 408 -17.66 -38.78 -21.49
CA LYS A 408 -17.21 -40.16 -21.19
C LYS A 408 -18.33 -41.05 -20.67
N VAL A 409 -19.50 -40.49 -20.41
CA VAL A 409 -20.67 -41.18 -19.85
C VAL A 409 -21.79 -41.33 -20.89
N GLY A 410 -21.68 -40.67 -22.05
CA GLY A 410 -22.43 -41.00 -23.28
C GLY A 410 -21.61 -41.93 -24.17
#